data_AF-A0A381W8X0-F1
#
_entry.id   AF-A0A381W8X0-F1
#
_cell.length_a   1.000
_cell.length_b   1.000
_cell.length_c   1.000
_cell.angle_alpha   90.00
_cell.angle_beta   90.00
_cell.angle_gamma   90.00
#
_symmetry.space_group_name_H-M   'P 1'
#
loop_
_entity.id
_entity.type
_entity.pdbx_description
1 polymer ?
#
loop_
_entity_poly.entity_id
_entity_poly.type
_entity_poly.pdbx_seq_one_letter_code
_entity_poly.pdbx_strand_id
1 'polypeptide(L)' 'MKEGHQNLVEEHKNNNVNLFKKVLITTKRAKSLYSLEESARSSLKHKPTFQAIMENNQGKVIMKSSIPSIDENDDGPE' A
#
# COMPACT_ATOMS: atom_id res chain seq x y z
N MET A 1 16.64 15.75 -15.01
CA MET A 1 15.70 16.49 -14.13
C MET A 1 15.87 15.97 -12.72
N LYS A 2 16.27 16.81 -11.76
CA LYS A 2 16.23 16.43 -10.35
C LYS A 2 14.76 16.48 -9.94
N GLU A 3 14.12 15.32 -9.84
CA GLU A 3 12.83 15.27 -9.13
C GLU A 3 13.09 15.80 -7.74
N GLY A 4 12.54 16.97 -7.45
CA GLY A 4 12.76 17.64 -6.20
C GLY A 4 12.44 16.68 -5.07
N HIS A 5 13.43 16.41 -4.22
CA HIS A 5 13.27 15.79 -2.90
C HIS A 5 12.31 16.58 -1.99
N GLN A 6 11.59 17.57 -2.53
CA GLN A 6 10.67 18.47 -1.86
C GLN A 6 9.42 17.75 -1.32
N ASN A 7 9.06 16.58 -1.87
CA ASN A 7 7.95 15.75 -1.35
C ASN A 7 8.44 14.58 -0.47
N LEU A 8 9.66 14.64 0.09
CA LEU A 8 10.22 13.56 0.91
C LEU A 8 9.47 13.39 2.24
N VAL A 9 8.83 14.47 2.72
CA VAL A 9 8.02 14.48 3.92
C VAL A 9 6.62 14.88 3.49
N GLU A 10 5.64 13.99 3.70
CA GLU A 10 4.24 14.35 3.54
C GLU A 10 3.97 15.55 4.45
N GLU A 11 3.44 16.66 3.91
CA GLU A 11 3.01 17.79 4.74
C GLU A 11 2.10 17.27 5.84
N HIS A 12 2.42 17.57 7.10
CA HIS A 12 1.62 17.15 8.24
C HIS A 12 0.29 17.93 8.23
N LYS A 13 -0.66 17.43 7.46
CA LYS A 13 -2.05 17.88 7.48
C LYS A 13 -2.73 17.05 8.56
N ASN A 14 -3.23 17.72 9.60
CA ASN A 14 -3.89 17.11 10.76
C ASN A 14 -5.29 16.57 10.40
N ASN A 15 -5.38 15.93 9.25
CA ASN A 15 -6.54 15.21 8.76
C ASN A 15 -6.59 13.94 9.63
N ASN A 16 -7.76 13.53 10.12
CA ASN A 16 -7.98 12.31 10.93
C ASN A 16 -7.63 11.01 10.16
N VAL A 17 -6.39 10.88 9.70
CA VAL A 17 -5.87 9.78 8.91
C VAL A 17 -5.28 8.77 9.87
N ASN A 18 -5.77 7.54 9.79
CA ASN A 18 -5.24 6.44 10.60
C ASN A 18 -3.82 6.09 10.12
N LEU A 19 -2.81 6.49 10.90
CA LEU A 19 -1.39 6.24 10.60
C LEU A 19 -1.05 4.75 10.59
N PHE A 20 -1.65 3.95 11.48
CA PHE A 20 -1.46 2.49 11.48
C PHE A 20 -1.99 1.84 10.20
N LYS A 21 -3.13 2.32 9.69
CA LYS A 21 -3.67 1.88 8.40
C LYS A 21 -2.73 2.23 7.26
N LYS A 22 -2.14 3.44 7.26
CA LYS A 22 -1.12 3.82 6.28
C LYS A 22 0.10 2.88 6.33
N VAL A 23 0.65 2.63 7.51
CA VAL A 23 1.78 1.70 7.70
C VAL A 23 1.42 0.30 7.19
N LEU A 24 0.23 -0.21 7.53
CA LEU A 24 -0.23 -1.53 7.09
C LEU A 24 -0.31 -1.64 5.55
N ILE A 25 -0.88 -0.62 4.90
CA ILE A 25 -1.01 -0.58 3.43
C ILE A 25 0.38 -0.51 2.79
N THR A 26 1.25 0.38 3.27
CA THR A 26 2.62 0.51 2.78
C THR A 26 3.39 -0.79 2.92
N THR A 27 3.34 -1.47 4.08
CA THR A 27 4.06 -2.72 4.28
C THR A 27 3.54 -3.85 3.40
N LYS A 28 2.20 -3.98 3.24
CA LYS A 28 1.61 -4.98 2.33
C LYS A 28 2.02 -4.73 0.87
N ARG A 29 2.02 -3.47 0.45
CA ARG A 29 2.44 -3.09 -0.90
C ARG A 29 3.93 -3.32 -1.12
N ALA A 30 4.78 -2.93 -0.16
CA ALA A 30 6.21 -3.17 -0.22
C ALA A 30 6.51 -4.68 -0.32
N LYS A 31 5.84 -5.52 0.48
CA LYS A 31 5.95 -6.98 0.38
C LYS A 31 5.63 -7.48 -1.03
N SER A 32 4.53 -7.01 -1.62
CA SER A 32 4.15 -7.36 -2.99
C SER A 32 5.22 -6.92 -4.01
N LEU A 33 5.81 -5.74 -3.85
CA LEU A 33 6.90 -5.26 -4.73
C LEU A 33 8.19 -6.07 -4.56
N TYR A 34 8.51 -6.54 -3.35
CA TYR A 34 9.66 -7.42 -3.11
C TYR A 34 9.47 -8.82 -3.70
N SER A 35 8.22 -9.29 -3.84
CA SER A 35 7.89 -10.58 -4.45
C SER A 35 7.94 -10.57 -5.98
N LEU A 36 8.14 -9.42 -6.62
CA LEU A 36 8.29 -9.34 -8.07
C LEU A 36 9.61 -9.98 -8.53
N GLU A 37 9.66 -10.43 -9.78
CA GLU A 37 10.90 -10.88 -10.40
C GLU A 37 11.92 -9.74 -10.50
N GLU A 38 13.22 -10.06 -10.59
CA GLU A 38 14.31 -9.07 -10.62
C GLU A 38 14.17 -8.08 -11.79
N SER A 39 13.73 -8.56 -12.96
CA SER A 39 13.43 -7.74 -14.15
C SER A 39 12.33 -6.71 -13.85
N ALA A 40 11.23 -7.13 -13.23
CA ALA A 40 10.15 -6.23 -12.82
C ALA A 40 10.57 -5.29 -11.68
N ARG A 41 11.38 -5.75 -10.71
CA ARG A 41 11.90 -4.91 -9.62
C ARG A 41 12.85 -3.82 -10.12
N SER A 42 13.70 -4.13 -11.10
CA SER A 42 14.63 -3.17 -11.70
C SER A 42 13.93 -2.09 -12.54
N SER A 43 12.70 -2.34 -13.00
CA SER A 43 11.86 -1.34 -13.66
C SER A 43 11.25 -0.31 -12.69
N LEU A 44 11.33 -0.55 -11.37
CA LEU A 44 10.84 0.39 -10.38
C LEU A 44 11.72 1.62 -10.31
N LYS A 45 11.07 2.78 -10.24
CA LYS A 45 11.72 4.08 -10.13
C LYS A 45 12.52 4.27 -8.84
N HIS A 46 12.12 3.58 -7.76
CA HIS A 46 12.75 3.64 -6.45
C HIS A 46 12.81 2.26 -5.78
N LYS A 47 13.55 2.16 -4.67
CA LYS A 47 13.54 0.95 -3.82
C LYS A 47 12.10 0.60 -3.40
N PRO A 48 11.73 -0.70 -3.32
CA PRO A 48 10.35 -1.13 -3.12
C PRO A 48 9.61 -0.47 -1.96
N THR A 49 10.24 -0.35 -0.79
CA THR A 49 9.62 0.31 0.37
C THR A 49 9.31 1.79 0.13
N PHE A 50 10.23 2.52 -0.51
CA PHE A 50 10.02 3.93 -0.81
C PHE A 50 8.97 4.12 -1.90
N GLN A 51 8.98 3.26 -2.92
CA GLN A 51 7.94 3.22 -3.95
C GLN A 51 6.54 2.99 -3.32
N ALA A 52 6.42 2.04 -2.40
CA ALA A 52 5.16 1.77 -1.70
C ALA A 52 4.66 2.95 -0.86
N ILE A 53 5.56 3.70 -0.20
CA ILE A 53 5.21 4.93 0.53
C ILE A 53 4.65 5.97 -0.44
N MET A 54 5.35 6.23 -1.54
CA MET A 54 4.93 7.22 -2.55
C MET A 54 3.58 6.85 -3.17
N GLU A 55 3.38 5.58 -3.53
CA GLU A 55 2.10 5.11 -4.08
C GLU A 55 0.95 5.26 -3.08
N ASN A 56 1.18 4.94 -1.79
CA ASN A 56 0.18 5.09 -0.74
C ASN A 56 -0.17 6.56 -0.48
N ASN A 57 0.83 7.44 -0.37
CA ASN A 57 0.62 8.87 -0.17
C ASN A 57 -0.09 9.55 -1.35
N GLN A 58 0.10 9.03 -2.57
CA GLN A 58 -0.60 9.49 -3.78
C GLN A 58 -2.01 8.89 -3.93
N GLY A 59 -2.48 8.04 -3.01
CA GLY A 59 -3.78 7.37 -3.09
C GLY A 59 -3.87 6.32 -4.21
N LYS A 60 -2.74 5.88 -4.77
CA LYS A 60 -2.69 4.88 -5.85
C LYS A 60 -2.87 3.44 -5.36
N VAL A 61 -2.78 3.23 -4.04
CA VAL A 61 -2.96 1.92 -3.42
C VAL A 61 -4.27 1.90 -2.64
N ILE A 62 -5.19 1.05 -3.06
CA ILE A 62 -6.46 0.82 -2.35
C ILE A 62 -6.41 -0.59 -1.75
N MET A 63 -6.51 -0.68 -0.43
CA MET A 63 -6.66 -1.96 0.24
C MET A 63 -8.08 -2.45 0.02
N LYS A 64 -8.24 -3.53 -0.76
CA LYS A 64 -9.51 -4.25 -0.85
C LYS A 64 -9.83 -4.79 0.55
N SER A 65 -10.96 -4.36 1.12
CA SER A 65 -11.52 -5.01 2.29
C SER A 65 -12.07 -6.35 1.83
N SER A 66 -11.33 -7.43 2.08
CA SER A 66 -11.95 -8.74 2.18
C SER A 66 -12.78 -8.74 3.46
N ILE A 67 -13.98 -8.16 3.39
CA ILE A 67 -15.08 -8.66 4.21
C ILE A 67 -15.40 -9.99 3.49
N PRO A 68 -15.03 -11.17 4.02
CA PRO A 68 -15.76 -12.35 3.58
C PRO A 68 -17.22 -12.00 3.89
N SER A 69 -18.07 -11.96 2.87
CA SER A 69 -19.50 -12.06 3.10
C SER A 69 -19.67 -13.28 4.00
N ILE A 70 -19.95 -13.06 5.28
CA ILE A 70 -20.53 -14.09 6.12
C ILE A 70 -21.87 -14.30 5.43
N ASP A 71 -21.94 -15.31 4.58
CA ASP A 71 -23.20 -15.80 4.07
C ASP A 71 -23.89 -16.36 5.30
N GLU A 72 -24.92 -15.68 5.80
CA GLU A 72 -25.69 -16.11 6.98
C GLU A 72 -26.54 -17.37 6.69
N ASN A 73 -26.18 -18.16 5.66
CA ASN A 73 -26.86 -19.36 5.22
C ASN A 73 -25.90 -20.57 5.09
N ASP A 74 -24.86 -20.65 5.93
CA ASP A 74 -24.14 -21.92 6.13
C ASP A 74 -24.84 -22.72 7.24
N ASP A 75 -26.03 -23.24 6.91
CA ASP A 75 -26.63 -24.35 7.64
C ASP A 75 -25.75 -25.58 7.37
N GLY A 76 -24.88 -25.89 8.33
CA GLY A 76 -24.00 -27.06 8.31
C GLY A 76 -24.76 -28.38 8.12
N PRO A 77 -24.05 -29.47 7.77
CA PRO A 77 -24.69 -30.69 7.29
C PRO A 77 -25.51 -31.37 8.39
N GLU A 78 -26.76 -31.73 8.06
CA GLU A 78 -27.61 -32.67 8.81
C GLU A 78 -26.95 -34.04 8.99
#